data_AF-A0A1W9R366-F1
#
_entry.id   AF-A0A1W9R366-F1
#
_cell.length_a   1.000
_cell.length_b   1.000
_cell.length_c   1.000
_cell.angle_alpha   90.00
_cell.angle_beta   90.00
_cell.angle_gamma   90.00
#
_symmetry.space_group_name_H-M   'P 1'
#
loop_
_entity.id
_entity.type
_entity.pdbx_description
1 polymer ?
#
loop_
_entity_poly.entity_id
_entity_poly.type
_entity_poly.pdbx_seq_one_letter_code
_entity_poly.pdbx_strand_id
1 'polypeptide(L)'
;MKIKKEIRKILENYSESNKMNFKPELEVPSLELCKRLKELGFPQFSGGWYWVLEELTYKEVWKLKLLYNIPYAVDNLKIKAPTCREMAFWIAKGVKKLTKENNDKIGYLVAGKELYWEVSPDDFAEDLIWLVENKHVKFENDN
;
A
#
# COMPACT_ATOMS: atom_id res chain seq x y z
N MET A 1 5.50 25.35 -38.14
CA MET A 1 5.24 25.79 -36.73
C MET A 1 3.85 25.42 -36.18
N LYS A 2 2.86 24.99 -37.00
CA LYS A 2 1.50 24.57 -36.53
C LYS A 2 1.45 23.20 -35.85
N ILE A 3 2.10 22.18 -36.42
CA ILE A 3 2.03 20.78 -35.93
C ILE A 3 2.53 20.62 -34.49
N LYS A 4 3.61 21.31 -34.10
CA LYS A 4 4.13 21.27 -32.72
C LYS A 4 3.14 21.82 -31.69
N LYS A 5 2.29 22.79 -32.09
CA LYS A 5 1.28 23.39 -31.21
C LYS A 5 0.06 22.48 -31.07
N GLU A 6 -0.32 21.78 -32.15
CA GLU A 6 -1.37 20.74 -32.14
C GLU A 6 -0.98 19.56 -31.25
N ILE A 7 0.24 19.03 -31.41
CA ILE A 7 0.74 17.89 -30.61
C ILE A 7 0.80 18.28 -29.12
N ARG A 8 1.25 19.48 -28.80
CA ARG A 8 1.29 19.97 -27.42
C ARG A 8 -0.10 20.04 -26.80
N LYS A 9 -1.09 20.52 -27.55
CA LYS A 9 -2.48 20.61 -27.10
C LYS A 9 -3.12 19.22 -26.92
N ILE A 10 -2.78 18.26 -27.78
CA ILE A 10 -3.20 16.86 -27.64
C ILE A 10 -2.58 16.24 -26.37
N LEU A 11 -1.29 16.48 -26.12
CA LEU A 11 -0.60 15.98 -24.92
C LEU A 11 -1.12 16.63 -23.63
N GLU A 12 -1.41 17.93 -23.65
CA GLU A 12 -2.01 18.66 -22.52
C GLU A 12 -3.42 18.12 -22.25
N ASN A 13 -4.27 17.98 -23.27
CA ASN A 13 -5.60 17.38 -23.15
C ASN A 13 -5.57 15.92 -22.72
N TYR A 14 -4.58 15.14 -23.19
CA TYR A 14 -4.37 13.75 -22.77
C TYR A 14 -3.91 13.69 -21.31
N SER A 15 -3.08 14.64 -20.84
CA SER A 15 -2.69 14.74 -19.44
C SER A 15 -3.84 15.16 -18.52
N GLU A 16 -4.77 15.98 -19.03
CA GLU A 16 -5.97 16.39 -18.28
C GLU A 16 -7.05 15.30 -18.27
N SER A 17 -7.21 14.53 -19.35
CA SER A 17 -8.15 13.40 -19.40
C SER A 17 -7.62 12.14 -18.71
N ASN A 18 -6.30 11.94 -18.66
CA ASN A 18 -5.62 10.92 -17.84
C ASN A 18 -5.16 11.42 -16.46
N LYS A 19 -5.63 12.59 -16.00
CA LYS A 19 -5.93 12.76 -14.57
C LYS A 19 -7.16 11.91 -14.22
N MET A 20 -7.07 10.62 -14.53
CA MET A 20 -7.80 9.58 -13.85
C MET A 20 -7.23 9.63 -12.43
N ASN A 21 -7.87 10.47 -11.60
CA ASN A 21 -7.42 10.84 -10.27
C ASN A 21 -6.98 9.58 -9.52
N PHE A 22 -5.68 9.38 -9.36
CA PHE A 22 -5.18 8.39 -8.42
C PHE A 22 -5.75 8.77 -7.06
N LYS A 23 -6.68 7.97 -6.56
CA LYS A 23 -7.30 8.13 -5.26
C LYS A 23 -6.54 7.23 -4.29
N PRO A 24 -5.55 7.76 -3.56
CA PRO A 24 -4.74 6.94 -2.66
C PRO A 24 -5.60 6.18 -1.64
N GLU A 25 -6.78 6.69 -1.31
CA GLU A 25 -7.76 6.05 -0.42
C GLU A 25 -8.31 4.72 -0.96
N LEU A 26 -8.17 4.45 -2.26
CA LEU A 26 -8.55 3.18 -2.89
C LEU A 26 -7.38 2.18 -2.99
N GLU A 27 -6.18 2.58 -2.58
CA GLU A 27 -4.96 1.79 -2.72
C GLU A 27 -4.30 1.47 -1.39
N VAL A 28 -4.73 2.10 -0.30
CA VAL A 28 -4.17 1.90 1.04
C VAL A 28 -5.25 1.46 2.03
N PRO A 29 -4.91 0.65 3.04
CA PRO A 29 -5.85 0.24 4.07
C PRO A 29 -6.27 1.40 4.98
N SER A 30 -7.34 1.17 5.72
CA SER A 30 -7.78 2.00 6.83
C SER A 30 -6.68 2.22 7.87
N LEU A 31 -6.80 3.32 8.62
CA LEU A 31 -5.86 3.69 9.67
C LEU A 31 -5.70 2.60 10.72
N GLU A 32 -6.79 1.94 11.14
CA GLU A 32 -6.77 0.93 12.20
C GLU A 32 -6.01 -0.33 11.74
N LEU A 33 -6.20 -0.77 10.50
CA LEU A 33 -5.42 -1.87 9.93
C LEU A 33 -3.94 -1.49 9.76
N CYS A 34 -3.64 -0.25 9.35
CA CYS A 34 -2.26 0.24 9.26
C CYS A 34 -1.57 0.29 10.63
N LYS A 35 -2.29 0.70 11.71
CA LYS A 35 -1.79 0.62 13.09
C LYS A 35 -1.46 -0.82 13.47
N ARG A 36 -2.37 -1.75 13.18
CA ARG A 36 -2.15 -3.18 13.45
C ARG A 36 -0.94 -3.74 12.71
N LEU A 37 -0.79 -3.42 11.43
CA LEU A 37 0.39 -3.80 10.65
C LEU A 37 1.69 -3.23 11.24
N LYS A 38 1.68 -1.99 11.73
CA LYS A 38 2.83 -1.38 12.44
C LYS A 38 3.18 -2.16 13.70
N GLU A 39 2.20 -2.53 14.53
CA GLU A 39 2.43 -3.37 15.73
C GLU A 39 3.03 -4.74 15.39
N LEU A 40 2.61 -5.32 14.28
CA LEU A 40 3.13 -6.60 13.77
C LEU A 40 4.52 -6.47 13.12
N GLY A 41 5.07 -5.26 13.01
CA GLY A 41 6.42 -4.99 12.51
C GLY A 41 6.50 -4.68 11.02
N PHE A 42 5.40 -4.27 10.36
CA PHE A 42 5.45 -3.89 8.95
C PHE A 42 6.47 -2.76 8.72
N PRO A 43 7.32 -2.81 7.68
CA PRO A 43 8.36 -1.80 7.46
C PRO A 43 7.81 -0.37 7.41
N GLN A 44 8.33 0.48 8.29
CA GLN A 44 7.87 1.88 8.40
C GLN A 44 8.81 2.90 7.75
N PHE A 45 10.02 2.49 7.34
CA PHE A 45 11.11 3.38 6.93
C PHE A 45 11.32 3.42 5.40
N SER A 46 10.24 3.61 4.65
CA SER A 46 10.30 3.70 3.17
C SER A 46 9.56 4.92 2.65
N GLY A 47 9.84 5.36 1.43
CA GLY A 47 8.99 6.35 0.77
C GLY A 47 7.57 5.81 0.54
N GLY A 48 6.58 6.68 0.39
CA GLY A 48 5.21 6.31 0.00
C GLY A 48 4.14 6.97 0.85
N TRP A 49 2.98 6.31 0.97
CA TRP A 49 1.82 6.85 1.66
C TRP A 49 1.88 6.61 3.17
N TYR A 50 1.42 7.61 3.93
CA TYR A 50 1.38 7.61 5.38
C TYR A 50 0.10 8.21 5.89
N TRP A 51 -0.48 7.59 6.91
CA TRP A 51 -1.39 8.28 7.81
C TRP A 51 -0.56 9.19 8.72
N VAL A 52 -0.85 10.49 8.69
CA VAL A 52 -0.16 11.51 9.48
C VAL A 52 -1.17 12.19 10.39
N LEU A 53 -0.88 12.19 11.69
CA LEU A 53 -1.66 12.90 12.69
C LEU A 53 -1.36 14.40 12.58
N GLU A 54 -2.38 15.19 12.35
CA GLU A 54 -2.33 16.65 12.42
C GLU A 54 -3.12 17.13 13.65
N GLU A 55 -2.47 17.95 14.46
CA GLU A 55 -3.15 18.74 15.49
C GLU A 55 -3.71 20.00 14.84
N LEU A 56 -5.03 20.02 14.64
CA LEU A 56 -5.76 21.26 14.37
C LEU A 56 -6.20 21.84 15.71
N THR A 57 -6.35 23.16 15.80
CA THR A 57 -6.46 23.98 17.02
C THR A 57 -7.35 23.44 18.16
N TYR A 58 -8.28 22.52 17.88
CA TYR A 58 -9.12 21.83 18.87
C TYR A 58 -9.41 20.34 18.58
N LYS A 59 -8.71 19.70 17.63
CA LYS A 59 -8.96 18.29 17.27
C LYS A 59 -7.76 17.64 16.58
N GLU A 60 -7.47 16.41 16.99
CA GLU A 60 -6.56 15.51 16.27
C GLU A 60 -7.26 14.89 15.05
N VAL A 61 -6.62 14.99 13.88
CA VAL A 61 -7.13 14.42 12.62
C VAL A 61 -6.03 13.67 11.89
N TRP A 62 -6.31 12.43 11.51
CA TRP A 62 -5.42 11.66 10.65
C TRP A 62 -5.69 11.97 9.18
N LYS A 63 -4.64 12.24 8.42
CA LYS A 63 -4.72 12.49 6.97
C LYS A 63 -3.70 11.66 6.21
N LEU A 64 -4.11 11.22 5.02
CA LEU A 64 -3.24 10.48 4.12
C LEU A 64 -2.31 11.44 3.37
N LYS A 65 -1.00 11.21 3.44
CA LYS A 65 0.02 12.03 2.80
C LYS A 65 1.08 11.18 2.12
N LEU A 66 1.59 11.66 0.99
CA LEU A 66 2.71 11.06 0.28
C LEU A 66 4.01 11.67 0.78
N LEU A 67 4.90 10.83 1.33
CA LEU A 67 6.19 11.21 1.89
C LEU A 67 7.32 10.55 1.06
N TYR A 68 8.21 11.35 0.48
CA TYR A 68 9.27 10.85 -0.42
C TYR A 68 10.63 10.69 0.24
N ASN A 69 10.94 11.52 1.24
CA ASN A 69 12.17 11.47 2.02
C ASN A 69 11.79 11.49 3.49
N ILE A 70 11.95 10.35 4.17
CA ILE A 70 11.72 10.28 5.61
C ILE A 70 13.09 10.13 6.28
N PRO A 71 13.75 11.23 6.64
CA PRO A 71 14.83 11.15 7.61
C PRO A 71 14.18 10.87 8.97
N TYR A 72 14.23 9.61 9.39
CA TYR A 72 14.27 9.19 10.79
C TYR A 72 13.34 9.93 11.78
N ALA A 73 12.03 9.64 11.71
CA ALA A 73 11.15 9.55 12.88
C ALA A 73 9.76 9.08 12.44
N VAL A 74 9.60 7.75 12.34
CA VAL A 74 8.28 7.13 12.44
C VAL A 74 7.90 7.15 13.91
N ASP A 75 7.50 8.32 14.38
CA ASP A 75 6.91 8.51 15.71
C ASP A 75 5.47 7.97 15.73
N ASN A 76 4.79 8.08 16.87
CA ASN A 76 3.36 7.73 16.98
C ASN A 76 2.46 8.65 16.14
N LEU A 77 3.00 9.68 15.51
CA LEU A 77 2.27 10.65 14.68
C LEU A 77 2.25 10.25 13.20
N LYS A 78 3.05 9.24 12.80
CA LYS A 78 3.12 8.76 11.42
C LYS A 78 3.04 7.24 11.39
N ILE A 79 2.19 6.74 10.50
CA ILE A 79 1.98 5.31 10.29
C ILE A 79 2.00 5.06 8.80
N LYS A 80 2.89 4.17 8.35
CA LYS A 80 2.97 3.76 6.94
C LYS A 80 1.61 3.21 6.53
N ALA A 81 1.10 3.69 5.40
CA ALA A 81 -0.10 3.22 4.73
C ALA A 81 0.36 2.44 3.49
N PRO A 82 0.58 1.11 3.60
CA PRO A 82 1.11 0.34 2.49
C PRO A 82 0.10 0.27 1.36
N THR A 83 0.59 0.35 0.14
CA THR A 83 -0.25 0.15 -1.06
C THR A 83 -0.64 -1.32 -1.21
N CYS A 84 -1.73 -1.60 -1.94
CA CYS A 84 -2.11 -2.95 -2.36
C CYS A 84 -0.93 -3.71 -2.96
N ARG A 85 -0.10 -3.03 -3.78
CA ARG A 85 1.11 -3.62 -4.35
C ARG A 85 2.17 -3.99 -3.31
N GLU A 86 2.44 -3.14 -2.33
CA GLU A 86 3.38 -3.43 -1.24
C GLU A 86 2.89 -4.62 -0.40
N MET A 87 1.59 -4.69 -0.09
CA MET A 87 1.02 -5.81 0.66
C MET A 87 1.03 -7.11 -0.14
N ALA A 88 0.61 -7.08 -1.41
CA ALA A 88 0.60 -8.24 -2.30
C ALA A 88 1.98 -8.91 -2.41
N PHE A 89 3.06 -8.12 -2.37
CA PHE A 89 4.43 -8.66 -2.33
C PHE A 89 4.68 -9.54 -1.10
N TRP A 90 4.24 -9.11 0.09
CA TRP A 90 4.39 -9.87 1.33
C TRP A 90 3.46 -11.09 1.37
N ILE A 91 2.21 -10.95 0.93
CA ILE A 91 1.27 -12.07 0.84
C ILE A 91 1.83 -13.15 -0.09
N ALA A 92 2.36 -12.77 -1.26
CA ALA A 92 2.97 -13.72 -2.18
C ALA A 92 4.16 -14.47 -1.55
N LYS A 93 4.98 -13.82 -0.72
CA LYS A 93 6.04 -14.50 0.06
C LYS A 93 5.45 -15.54 1.02
N GLY A 94 4.39 -15.19 1.75
CA GLY A 94 3.72 -16.09 2.70
C GLY A 94 3.07 -17.29 2.02
N VAL A 95 2.32 -17.07 0.94
CA VAL A 95 1.66 -18.14 0.17
C VAL A 95 2.69 -19.08 -0.47
N LYS A 96 3.83 -18.57 -0.94
CA LYS A 96 4.92 -19.42 -1.44
C LYS A 96 5.48 -20.35 -0.35
N LYS A 97 5.48 -19.91 0.91
CA LYS A 97 5.89 -20.76 2.05
C LYS A 97 4.83 -21.86 2.29
N LEU A 98 3.55 -21.48 2.34
CA LEU A 98 2.42 -22.40 2.51
C LEU A 98 2.35 -23.49 1.43
N THR A 99 2.52 -23.12 0.16
CA THR A 99 2.43 -24.05 -0.97
C THR A 99 3.58 -25.06 -1.01
N LYS A 100 4.79 -24.66 -0.56
CA LYS A 100 5.90 -25.59 -0.36
C LYS A 100 5.64 -26.58 0.76
N GLU A 101 4.97 -26.14 1.82
CA GLU A 101 4.65 -26.98 2.99
C GLU A 101 3.51 -27.97 2.69
N ASN A 102 2.52 -27.57 1.87
CA ASN A 102 1.31 -28.36 1.64
C ASN A 102 1.24 -29.10 0.29
N ASN A 103 2.25 -28.98 -0.58
CA ASN A 103 2.31 -29.65 -1.90
C ASN A 103 1.09 -29.43 -2.82
N ASP A 104 0.23 -28.47 -2.48
CA ASP A 104 -1.06 -28.23 -3.11
C ASP A 104 -1.11 -26.89 -3.83
N LYS A 105 -1.92 -26.87 -4.90
CA LYS A 105 -2.12 -25.83 -5.92
C LYS A 105 -2.69 -24.48 -5.40
N ILE A 106 -2.45 -24.12 -4.14
CA ILE A 106 -2.91 -22.86 -3.52
C ILE A 106 -2.16 -21.64 -4.11
N GLY A 107 -1.06 -21.87 -4.85
CA GLY A 107 -0.25 -20.80 -5.45
C GLY A 107 -0.92 -19.95 -6.52
N TYR A 108 -2.13 -20.33 -6.97
CA TYR A 108 -2.84 -19.64 -8.05
C TYR A 108 -3.76 -18.50 -7.60
N LEU A 109 -4.17 -18.42 -6.33
CA LEU A 109 -5.14 -17.41 -5.89
C LEU A 109 -4.54 -16.01 -5.68
N VAL A 110 -3.25 -15.91 -5.35
CA VAL A 110 -2.59 -14.60 -5.09
C VAL A 110 -1.81 -14.08 -6.31
N ALA A 111 -1.48 -14.95 -7.27
CA ALA A 111 -0.70 -14.60 -8.46
C ALA A 111 -1.56 -14.36 -9.72
N GLY A 112 -2.86 -14.67 -9.69
CA GLY A 112 -3.77 -14.48 -10.81
C GLY A 112 -4.16 -13.02 -10.98
N LYS A 113 -3.78 -12.42 -12.12
CA LYS A 113 -4.18 -11.08 -12.62
C LYS A 113 -5.70 -10.80 -12.65
N GLU A 114 -6.55 -11.75 -12.29
CA GLU A 114 -8.00 -11.70 -12.49
C GLU A 114 -8.80 -11.23 -11.26
N LEU A 115 -8.24 -11.26 -10.04
CA LEU A 115 -8.97 -10.87 -8.81
C LEU A 115 -8.63 -9.48 -8.25
N TYR A 116 -7.60 -8.81 -8.76
CA TYR A 116 -7.08 -7.56 -8.15
C TYR A 116 -8.05 -6.36 -8.21
N TRP A 117 -9.10 -6.42 -9.03
CA TRP A 117 -10.04 -5.30 -9.21
C TRP A 117 -11.19 -5.29 -8.20
N GLU A 118 -11.42 -6.40 -7.50
CA GLU A 118 -12.54 -6.58 -6.56
C GLU A 118 -12.11 -6.65 -5.10
N VAL A 119 -10.81 -6.84 -4.84
CA VAL A 119 -10.26 -6.94 -3.48
C VAL A 119 -9.94 -5.55 -2.97
N SER A 120 -10.52 -5.18 -1.83
CA SER A 120 -10.26 -3.87 -1.21
C SER A 120 -8.87 -3.84 -0.56
N PRO A 121 -8.28 -2.65 -0.36
CA PRO A 121 -7.03 -2.53 0.41
C PRO A 121 -7.13 -3.10 1.83
N ASP A 122 -8.32 -3.04 2.44
CA ASP A 122 -8.57 -3.59 3.77
C ASP A 122 -8.49 -5.11 3.75
N ASP A 123 -9.08 -5.77 2.75
CA ASP A 123 -8.97 -7.24 2.57
C ASP A 123 -7.51 -7.67 2.43
N PHE A 124 -6.71 -6.94 1.65
CA PHE A 124 -5.26 -7.19 1.53
C PHE A 124 -4.54 -7.08 2.89
N ALA A 125 -4.91 -6.09 3.70
CA ALA A 125 -4.30 -5.92 5.02
C ALA A 125 -4.70 -7.04 5.98
N GLU A 126 -5.97 -7.45 5.98
CA GLU A 126 -6.46 -8.56 6.81
C GLU A 126 -5.77 -9.89 6.46
N ASP A 127 -5.67 -10.21 5.17
CA ASP A 127 -4.94 -11.40 4.69
C ASP A 127 -3.47 -11.38 5.12
N LEU A 128 -2.81 -10.21 4.97
CA LEU A 128 -1.43 -10.06 5.39
C LEU A 128 -1.27 -10.19 6.91
N ILE A 129 -2.16 -9.57 7.70
CA ILE A 129 -2.20 -9.69 9.16
C ILE A 129 -2.31 -11.16 9.56
N TRP A 130 -3.26 -11.89 8.98
CA TRP A 130 -3.45 -13.31 9.26
C TRP A 130 -2.19 -14.13 8.96
N LEU A 131 -1.54 -13.88 7.82
CA LEU A 131 -0.31 -14.56 7.44
C LEU A 131 0.84 -14.29 8.42
N VAL A 132 0.94 -13.07 8.96
CA VAL A 132 1.96 -12.70 9.94
C VAL A 132 1.67 -13.34 11.29
N GLU A 133 0.43 -13.25 11.78
CA GLU A 133 0.02 -13.84 13.07
C GLU A 133 0.21 -15.36 13.10
N ASN A 134 0.00 -16.03 11.96
CA ASN A 134 0.23 -17.47 11.80
C ASN A 134 1.66 -17.84 11.38
N LYS A 135 2.60 -16.89 11.42
CA LYS A 135 4.05 -17.11 11.17
C LYS A 135 4.37 -17.62 9.75
N HIS A 136 3.48 -17.35 8.79
CA HIS A 136 3.74 -17.61 7.37
C HIS A 136 4.53 -16.46 6.73
N VAL A 137 4.34 -15.24 7.22
CA VAL A 137 5.15 -14.06 6.89
C VAL A 137 5.89 -13.57 8.14
N LYS A 138 7.13 -13.12 7.96
CA LYS A 138 7.87 -12.35 8.95
C LYS A 138 8.42 -11.13 8.24
N PHE A 139 8.13 -9.95 8.75
CA PHE A 139 8.76 -8.73 8.25
C PHE A 139 10.24 -8.77 8.62
N GLU A 140 11.09 -8.59 7.62
CA GLU A 140 12.51 -8.40 7.85
C GLU A 140 12.67 -6.97 8.37
N ASN A 141 13.25 -6.83 9.57
CA ASN A 141 13.75 -5.53 9.97
C ASN A 141 14.97 -5.28 9.08
N ASP A 142 14.93 -4.20 8.30
CA ASP A 142 16.15 -3.63 7.73
C ASP A 142 17.03 -3.20 8.92
N ASN A 143 17.94 -4.09 9.34
CA ASN A 143 19.05 -3.80 10.25
C ASN A 143 20.18 -3.14 9.48
#